data_AF-A0A0R1JRE2-F1
#
_entry.id   AF-A0A0R1JRE2-F1
#
_cell.length_a   1.000
_cell.length_b   1.000
_cell.length_c   1.000
_cell.angle_alpha   90.00
_cell.angle_beta   90.00
_cell.angle_gamma   90.00
#
_symmetry.space_group_name_H-M   'P 1'
#
loop_
_entity.id
_entity.type
_entity.pdbx_description
1 polymer ?
#
loop_
_entity_poly.entity_id
_entity_poly.type
_entity_poly.pdbx_seq_one_letter_code
_entity_poly.pdbx_strand_id
1 'polypeptide(L)'
;MSGPKPVAAATITDAQLTDYINRMSLEEQIGQLFVAPTPASPTDAQTAVAKYHLGGLILFGRDLTGKTAAQVATVVRADQAKAKVPLLIATDQEGGSVSRLSSSLTYANTPFPSPQAANRVGGMAKVLAAATTAQKDLAALGVNWNFAPVADVSTNPASFIYARTFGQNYQATADYIKQVVPVMQSTGVGATLKHFPGYGDQGDTHVGFATSARPLAQLQQRDLLPFQAGIDAGVDGIMVTHIIMTAIDPNYPASLSAKVVTQLLRQQMHYQNVIITDDLSMGAIGDFTRAQHLATADVLAVQAGNDIILHNDYATGIPAIAAAVAKGTISRQQIQAADLRILQLKRKLNLLAAAQFPTAKLTLTRRKLAKRTLTLQGTGPANTTVNAMAGTAKIGTTRTTATGTFTFTLARTARTRHVTLTASSAKRTITIPARRHKQPAKRQAWLPWAAGGAGVVVIAGLASIATRHRPGRHRRR
;
A
#
# COMPACT_ATOMS: atom_id res chain seq x y z
N MET A 1 28.99 13.41 -26.97
CA MET A 1 28.29 14.23 -25.97
C MET A 1 27.46 13.31 -25.10
N SER A 2 27.94 13.00 -23.90
CA SER A 2 27.20 12.22 -22.91
C SER A 2 26.07 13.10 -22.37
N GLY A 3 24.83 12.80 -22.78
CA GLY A 3 23.64 13.46 -22.26
C GLY A 3 23.58 13.41 -20.74
N PRO A 4 22.88 14.36 -20.10
CA PRO A 4 22.76 14.38 -18.65
C PRO A 4 22.24 13.02 -18.15
N LYS A 5 22.99 12.41 -17.21
CA LYS A 5 22.52 11.23 -16.48
C LYS A 5 21.12 11.55 -15.92
N PRO A 6 20.11 10.68 -16.10
CA PRO A 6 18.83 10.85 -15.45
C PRO A 6 19.07 10.99 -13.95
N VAL A 7 18.65 12.12 -13.37
CA VAL A 7 18.55 12.25 -11.92
C VAL A 7 17.56 11.16 -11.50
N ALA A 8 18.02 10.14 -10.78
CA ALA A 8 17.15 9.08 -10.29
C ALA A 8 15.97 9.75 -9.55
N ALA A 9 14.76 9.61 -10.08
CA ALA A 9 13.56 10.14 -9.45
C ALA A 9 13.54 9.62 -8.01
N ALA A 10 13.41 10.52 -7.03
CA ALA A 10 13.47 10.15 -5.62
C ALA A 10 12.43 9.07 -5.32
N THR A 11 12.90 7.85 -5.05
CA THR A 11 12.03 6.70 -4.81
C THR A 11 11.29 6.89 -3.49
N ILE A 12 9.95 6.82 -3.52
CA ILE A 12 9.12 6.89 -2.31
C ILE A 12 9.45 5.69 -1.41
N THR A 13 9.90 5.92 -0.18
CA THR A 13 10.27 4.85 0.75
C THR A 13 9.07 4.31 1.54
N ASP A 14 9.15 3.08 2.05
CA ASP A 14 8.11 2.50 2.92
C ASP A 14 7.85 3.33 4.18
N ALA A 15 8.89 4.01 4.65
CA ALA A 15 8.78 4.90 5.80
C ALA A 15 8.00 6.19 5.47
N GLN A 16 8.05 6.67 4.21
CA GLN A 16 7.19 7.76 3.74
C GLN A 16 5.74 7.31 3.54
N LEU A 17 5.52 6.09 3.03
CA LEU A 17 4.18 5.50 2.94
C LEU A 17 3.55 5.33 4.33
N THR A 18 4.30 4.78 5.28
CA THR A 18 3.86 4.59 6.67
C THR A 18 3.53 5.93 7.34
N ASP A 19 4.34 6.97 7.12
CA ASP A 19 4.05 8.31 7.63
C ASP A 19 2.75 8.89 7.05
N TYR A 20 2.52 8.69 5.76
CA TYR A 20 1.28 9.10 5.11
C TYR A 20 0.06 8.36 5.69
N ILE A 21 0.14 7.03 5.82
CA ILE A 21 -0.92 6.19 6.40
C ILE A 21 -1.25 6.63 7.83
N ASN A 22 -0.26 6.97 8.64
CA ASN A 22 -0.49 7.45 10.01
C ASN A 22 -1.21 8.81 10.08
N ARG A 23 -1.20 9.59 9.00
CA ARG A 23 -1.91 10.87 8.88
C ARG A 23 -3.30 10.73 8.26
N MET A 24 -3.64 9.58 7.69
CA MET A 24 -4.97 9.31 7.16
C MET A 24 -5.99 9.19 8.30
N SER A 25 -7.21 9.65 8.04
CA SER A 25 -8.36 9.32 8.90
C SER A 25 -8.62 7.81 8.87
N LEU A 26 -9.36 7.28 9.85
CA LEU A 26 -9.73 5.85 9.82
C LEU A 26 -10.59 5.53 8.58
N GLU A 27 -11.47 6.44 8.19
CA GLU A 27 -12.31 6.28 6.99
C GLU A 27 -11.47 6.29 5.71
N GLU A 28 -10.46 7.16 5.62
CA GLU A 28 -9.51 7.15 4.50
C GLU A 28 -8.71 5.84 4.44
N GLN A 29 -8.29 5.31 5.59
CA GLN A 29 -7.61 4.01 5.68
C GLN A 29 -8.53 2.90 5.17
N ILE A 30 -9.72 2.76 5.75
CA ILE A 30 -10.69 1.73 5.35
C ILE A 30 -11.11 1.87 3.88
N GLY A 31 -11.29 3.09 3.38
CA GLY A 31 -11.62 3.35 1.98
C GLY A 31 -10.59 2.79 1.00
N GLN A 32 -9.29 2.80 1.35
CA GLN A 32 -8.24 2.23 0.51
C GLN A 32 -8.34 0.71 0.35
N LEU A 33 -9.03 0.01 1.26
CA LEU A 33 -9.24 -1.43 1.16
C LEU A 33 -10.27 -1.78 0.08
N PHE A 34 -11.06 -0.83 -0.45
CA PHE A 34 -12.10 -1.14 -1.43
C PHE A 34 -11.63 -0.94 -2.88
N VAL A 35 -11.81 -1.99 -3.69
CA VAL A 35 -11.92 -1.88 -5.15
C VAL A 35 -13.38 -2.14 -5.49
N ALA A 36 -14.06 -1.13 -6.05
CA ALA A 36 -15.48 -1.22 -6.35
C ALA A 36 -15.75 -1.45 -7.84
N PRO A 37 -16.73 -2.28 -8.22
CA PRO A 37 -17.35 -2.22 -9.53
C PRO A 37 -17.70 -0.78 -9.91
N THR A 38 -17.31 -0.32 -11.10
CA THR A 38 -17.71 1.00 -11.57
C THR A 38 -19.24 1.10 -11.63
N PRO A 39 -19.84 2.12 -10.98
CA PRO A 39 -21.23 2.48 -11.20
C PRO A 39 -21.50 2.74 -12.69
N ALA A 40 -22.74 2.53 -13.12
CA ALA A 40 -23.13 2.75 -14.52
C ALA A 40 -22.93 4.21 -14.98
N SER A 41 -23.07 5.16 -14.05
CA SER A 41 -22.84 6.59 -14.26
C SER A 41 -21.40 6.95 -13.87
N PRO A 42 -20.59 7.55 -14.79
CA PRO A 42 -19.27 8.08 -14.44
C PRO A 42 -19.30 9.12 -13.32
N THR A 43 -20.35 9.95 -13.25
CA THR A 43 -20.51 10.94 -12.18
C THR A 43 -20.70 10.27 -10.82
N ASP A 44 -21.40 9.13 -10.78
CA ASP A 44 -21.62 8.38 -9.53
C ASP A 44 -20.32 7.72 -9.09
N ALA A 45 -19.55 7.17 -10.04
CA ALA A 45 -18.21 6.63 -9.77
C ALA A 45 -17.29 7.69 -9.14
N GLN A 46 -17.23 8.87 -9.74
CA GLN A 46 -16.46 10.02 -9.27
C GLN A 46 -16.89 10.50 -7.89
N THR A 47 -18.20 10.53 -7.64
CA THR A 47 -18.76 10.89 -6.34
C THR A 47 -18.39 9.86 -5.29
N ALA A 48 -18.50 8.57 -5.61
CA ALA A 48 -18.14 7.47 -4.72
C ALA A 48 -16.64 7.48 -4.38
N VAL A 49 -15.77 7.65 -5.38
CA VAL A 49 -14.32 7.78 -5.20
C VAL A 49 -13.98 8.90 -4.20
N ALA A 50 -14.55 10.10 -4.41
CA ALA A 50 -14.25 11.24 -3.55
C ALA A 50 -14.81 11.05 -2.14
N LYS A 51 -16.05 10.57 -2.02
CA LYS A 51 -16.76 10.44 -0.75
C LYS A 51 -16.21 9.33 0.13
N TYR A 52 -15.95 8.16 -0.44
CA TYR A 52 -15.58 6.95 0.29
C TYR A 52 -14.07 6.64 0.24
N HIS A 53 -13.27 7.54 -0.35
CA HIS A 53 -11.82 7.41 -0.45
C HIS A 53 -11.37 6.07 -1.04
N LEU A 54 -12.09 5.58 -2.06
CA LEU A 54 -11.90 4.24 -2.62
C LEU A 54 -10.45 3.99 -3.02
N GLY A 55 -9.96 2.78 -2.76
CA GLY A 55 -8.63 2.32 -3.15
C GLY A 55 -8.49 2.08 -4.65
N GLY A 56 -9.59 1.68 -5.28
CA GLY A 56 -9.65 1.44 -6.71
C GLY A 56 -11.06 1.22 -7.28
N LEU A 57 -11.10 1.01 -8.59
CA LEU A 57 -12.30 0.69 -9.36
C LEU A 57 -12.00 -0.49 -10.28
N ILE A 58 -12.98 -1.35 -10.55
CA ILE A 58 -12.89 -2.37 -11.61
C ILE A 58 -13.83 -2.02 -12.78
N LEU A 59 -13.29 -2.05 -13.99
CA LEU A 59 -14.01 -1.89 -15.25
C LEU A 59 -14.50 -3.25 -15.77
N PHE A 60 -15.74 -3.29 -16.20
CA PHE A 60 -16.37 -4.42 -16.89
C PHE A 60 -16.61 -4.11 -18.38
N GLY A 61 -17.12 -5.09 -19.12
CA GLY A 61 -17.42 -4.93 -20.56
C GLY A 61 -18.31 -3.71 -20.84
N ARG A 62 -19.34 -3.48 -20.00
CA ARG A 62 -20.26 -2.33 -20.09
C ARG A 62 -19.54 -0.97 -20.06
N ASP A 63 -18.40 -0.88 -19.39
CA ASP A 63 -17.64 0.36 -19.26
C ASP A 63 -16.87 0.66 -20.55
N LEU A 64 -16.61 -0.35 -21.38
CA LEU A 64 -15.90 -0.27 -22.65
C LEU A 64 -16.86 -0.29 -23.86
N THR A 65 -18.04 -0.89 -23.73
CA THR A 65 -19.05 -1.00 -24.80
C THR A 65 -19.38 0.34 -25.42
N GLY A 66 -19.30 0.42 -26.76
CA GLY A 66 -19.61 1.63 -27.52
C GLY A 66 -18.59 2.76 -27.37
N LYS A 67 -17.44 2.52 -26.72
CA LYS A 67 -16.40 3.52 -26.49
C LYS A 67 -15.09 3.12 -27.18
N THR A 68 -14.38 4.12 -27.69
CA THR A 68 -12.97 4.01 -28.10
C THR A 68 -12.05 3.99 -26.89
N ALA A 69 -10.82 3.50 -27.05
CA ALA A 69 -9.78 3.53 -26.03
C ALA A 69 -9.56 4.95 -25.45
N ALA A 70 -9.57 5.97 -26.31
CA ALA A 70 -9.41 7.37 -25.88
C ALA A 70 -10.58 7.88 -25.02
N GLN A 71 -11.81 7.44 -25.32
CA GLN A 71 -12.99 7.77 -24.50
C GLN A 71 -12.91 7.09 -23.13
N VAL A 72 -12.54 5.81 -23.08
CA VAL A 72 -12.34 5.07 -21.82
C VAL A 72 -11.22 5.73 -20.99
N ALA A 73 -10.08 6.03 -21.59
CA ALA A 73 -8.97 6.72 -20.91
C ALA A 73 -9.38 8.10 -20.38
N THR A 74 -10.30 8.80 -21.03
CA THR A 74 -10.82 10.08 -20.56
C THR A 74 -11.68 9.91 -19.30
N VAL A 75 -12.53 8.88 -19.26
CA VAL A 75 -13.30 8.54 -18.05
C VAL A 75 -12.36 8.15 -16.91
N VAL A 76 -11.41 7.26 -17.16
CA VAL A 76 -10.43 6.82 -16.14
C VAL A 76 -9.63 8.01 -15.57
N ARG A 77 -9.18 8.95 -16.42
CA ARG A 77 -8.51 10.17 -15.95
C ARG A 77 -9.42 11.05 -15.08
N ALA A 78 -10.70 11.15 -15.43
CA ALA A 78 -11.66 11.89 -14.63
C ALA A 78 -11.89 11.25 -13.24
N ASP A 79 -11.94 9.91 -13.18
CA ASP A 79 -12.03 9.17 -11.92
C ASP A 79 -10.77 9.37 -11.06
N GLN A 80 -9.58 9.25 -11.67
CA GLN A 80 -8.30 9.51 -11.00
C GLN A 80 -8.23 10.93 -10.42
N ALA A 81 -8.76 11.94 -11.13
CA ALA A 81 -8.75 13.33 -10.68
C ALA A 81 -9.60 13.57 -9.41
N LYS A 82 -10.51 12.65 -9.06
CA LYS A 82 -11.32 12.72 -7.83
C LYS A 82 -10.66 12.02 -6.65
N ALA A 83 -9.64 11.20 -6.89
CA ALA A 83 -9.01 10.40 -5.86
C ALA A 83 -7.89 11.18 -5.14
N LYS A 84 -7.93 11.18 -3.81
CA LYS A 84 -6.86 11.78 -2.98
C LYS A 84 -5.56 10.98 -3.07
N VAL A 85 -5.68 9.65 -3.11
CA VAL A 85 -4.61 8.70 -3.42
C VAL A 85 -4.97 8.07 -4.76
N PRO A 86 -4.05 8.03 -5.75
CA PRO A 86 -4.30 7.44 -7.06
C PRO A 86 -4.97 6.07 -6.99
N LEU A 87 -5.97 5.82 -7.83
CA LEU A 87 -6.77 4.59 -7.86
C LEU A 87 -5.98 3.45 -8.50
N LEU A 88 -6.16 2.24 -7.95
CA LEU A 88 -5.97 1.01 -8.72
C LEU A 88 -7.17 0.88 -9.68
N ILE A 89 -6.92 0.94 -10.98
CA ILE A 89 -7.94 0.77 -12.02
C ILE A 89 -7.77 -0.63 -12.58
N ALA A 90 -8.70 -1.51 -12.24
CA ALA A 90 -8.66 -2.93 -12.49
C ALA A 90 -9.57 -3.36 -13.65
N THR A 91 -9.33 -4.54 -14.23
CA THR A 91 -10.27 -5.24 -15.12
C THR A 91 -9.94 -6.73 -15.20
N ASP A 92 -10.84 -7.54 -15.78
CA ASP A 92 -10.60 -8.95 -16.12
C ASP A 92 -10.26 -9.10 -17.60
N GLN A 93 -8.98 -9.05 -17.93
CA GLN A 93 -8.50 -9.32 -19.28
C GLN A 93 -7.67 -10.60 -19.31
N GLU A 94 -8.36 -11.74 -19.32
CA GLU A 94 -7.78 -13.08 -19.37
C GLU A 94 -7.49 -13.53 -20.82
N GLY A 95 -8.31 -13.05 -21.76
CA GLY A 95 -8.38 -13.56 -23.13
C GLY A 95 -9.49 -14.62 -23.29
N GLY A 96 -9.82 -14.95 -24.53
CA GLY A 96 -10.92 -15.84 -24.84
C GLY A 96 -12.27 -15.27 -24.41
N SER A 97 -13.05 -16.07 -23.66
CA SER A 97 -14.40 -15.68 -23.21
C SER A 97 -14.41 -14.57 -22.16
N VAL A 98 -13.28 -14.31 -21.48
CA VAL A 98 -13.14 -13.24 -20.49
C VAL A 98 -12.15 -12.20 -21.02
N SER A 99 -12.66 -11.33 -21.89
CA SER A 99 -11.90 -10.25 -22.53
C SER A 99 -12.74 -8.98 -22.53
N ARG A 100 -12.47 -8.04 -21.60
CA ARG A 100 -13.19 -6.75 -21.56
C ARG A 100 -12.78 -5.84 -22.72
N LEU A 101 -11.51 -5.88 -23.14
CA LEU A 101 -11.01 -5.09 -24.27
C LEU A 101 -11.82 -5.35 -25.54
N SER A 102 -12.24 -6.59 -25.79
CA SER A 102 -13.07 -6.96 -26.94
C SER A 102 -14.43 -6.25 -26.99
N SER A 103 -14.90 -5.65 -25.89
CA SER A 103 -16.14 -4.85 -25.87
C SER A 103 -15.92 -3.41 -26.38
N SER A 104 -14.68 -2.92 -26.47
CA SER A 104 -14.38 -1.57 -26.96
C SER A 104 -14.43 -1.47 -28.48
N LEU A 105 -14.89 -0.33 -29.01
CA LEU A 105 -14.85 -0.02 -30.43
C LEU A 105 -13.43 -0.07 -31.02
N THR A 106 -12.41 0.28 -30.22
CA THR A 106 -11.01 0.29 -30.67
C THR A 106 -10.48 -1.13 -30.91
N TYR A 107 -10.95 -2.11 -30.14
CA TYR A 107 -10.41 -3.46 -30.17
C TYR A 107 -11.42 -4.53 -30.60
N ALA A 108 -12.61 -4.14 -31.06
CA ALA A 108 -13.69 -5.06 -31.45
C ALA A 108 -13.24 -6.15 -32.45
N ASN A 109 -12.24 -5.84 -33.29
CA ASN A 109 -11.68 -6.76 -34.28
C ASN A 109 -10.25 -7.25 -33.93
N THR A 110 -9.79 -7.01 -32.70
CA THR A 110 -8.47 -7.47 -32.23
C THR A 110 -8.61 -8.83 -31.54
N PRO A 111 -7.81 -9.85 -31.92
CA PRO A 111 -7.86 -11.14 -31.28
C PRO A 111 -7.16 -11.10 -29.92
N PHE A 112 -7.91 -11.38 -28.85
CA PHE A 112 -7.36 -11.71 -27.53
C PHE A 112 -7.60 -13.20 -27.26
N PRO A 113 -6.75 -14.10 -27.79
CA PRO A 113 -6.94 -15.54 -27.62
C PRO A 113 -6.88 -15.95 -26.15
N SER A 114 -7.60 -17.01 -25.79
CA SER A 114 -7.38 -17.65 -24.49
C SER A 114 -5.94 -18.20 -24.41
N PRO A 115 -5.37 -18.37 -23.20
CA PRO A 115 -4.05 -18.97 -23.05
C PRO A 115 -3.94 -20.34 -23.75
N GLN A 116 -4.99 -21.15 -23.74
CA GLN A 116 -5.06 -22.40 -24.52
C GLN A 116 -4.97 -22.18 -26.03
N ALA A 117 -5.77 -21.26 -26.58
CA ALA A 117 -5.79 -21.00 -28.01
C ALA A 117 -4.43 -20.46 -28.49
N ALA A 118 -3.83 -19.54 -27.73
CA ALA A 118 -2.51 -19.02 -28.03
C ALA A 118 -1.44 -20.12 -27.99
N ASN A 119 -1.46 -20.97 -26.96
CA ASN A 119 -0.52 -22.07 -26.81
C ASN A 119 -0.66 -23.11 -27.93
N ARG A 120 -1.89 -23.44 -28.34
CA ARG A 120 -2.14 -24.37 -29.45
C ARG A 120 -1.62 -23.84 -30.79
N VAL A 121 -1.75 -22.54 -31.03
CA VAL A 121 -1.36 -21.92 -32.30
C VAL A 121 0.14 -21.74 -32.44
N GLY A 122 0.88 -21.46 -31.36
CA GLY A 122 2.32 -21.24 -31.47
C GLY A 122 3.09 -21.31 -30.16
N GLY A 123 2.62 -22.15 -29.24
CA GLY A 123 3.26 -22.42 -27.97
C GLY A 123 3.37 -21.21 -27.05
N MET A 124 4.27 -21.31 -26.08
CA MET A 124 4.50 -20.27 -25.08
C MET A 124 4.86 -18.91 -25.68
N ALA A 125 5.55 -18.87 -26.83
CA ALA A 125 5.90 -17.62 -27.50
C ALA A 125 4.65 -16.80 -27.90
N LYS A 126 3.60 -17.46 -28.40
CA LYS A 126 2.32 -16.81 -28.73
C LYS A 126 1.55 -16.40 -27.47
N VAL A 127 1.64 -17.18 -26.41
CA VAL A 127 1.03 -16.86 -25.11
C VAL A 127 1.64 -15.57 -24.53
N LEU A 128 2.97 -15.47 -24.50
CA LEU A 128 3.68 -14.28 -24.00
C LEU A 128 3.44 -13.05 -24.87
N ALA A 129 3.38 -13.22 -26.19
CA ALA A 129 3.05 -12.13 -27.11
C ALA A 129 1.61 -11.62 -26.87
N ALA A 130 0.63 -12.53 -26.73
CA ALA A 130 -0.76 -12.16 -26.45
C ALA A 130 -0.89 -11.43 -25.10
N ALA A 131 -0.23 -11.92 -24.06
CA ALA A 131 -0.19 -11.28 -22.75
C ALA A 131 0.43 -9.87 -22.82
N THR A 132 1.54 -9.71 -23.56
CA THR A 132 2.19 -8.41 -23.76
C THR A 132 1.27 -7.41 -24.48
N THR A 133 0.59 -7.85 -25.54
CA THR A 133 -0.34 -7.00 -26.29
C THR A 133 -1.50 -6.55 -25.41
N ALA A 134 -2.18 -7.48 -24.76
CA ALA A 134 -3.29 -7.16 -23.86
C ALA A 134 -2.88 -6.14 -22.79
N GLN A 135 -1.71 -6.31 -22.18
CA GLN A 135 -1.25 -5.43 -21.12
C GLN A 135 -0.83 -4.04 -21.61
N LYS A 136 -0.32 -3.91 -22.83
CA LYS A 136 -0.08 -2.61 -23.47
C LYS A 136 -1.40 -1.89 -23.78
N ASP A 137 -2.39 -2.62 -24.27
CA ASP A 137 -3.71 -2.07 -24.57
C ASP A 137 -4.42 -1.62 -23.29
N LEU A 138 -4.36 -2.39 -22.20
CA LEU A 138 -4.86 -1.97 -20.89
C LEU A 138 -4.18 -0.69 -20.40
N ALA A 139 -2.85 -0.61 -20.48
CA ALA A 139 -2.12 0.57 -20.07
C ALA A 139 -2.56 1.82 -20.86
N ALA A 140 -2.85 1.68 -22.16
CA ALA A 140 -3.35 2.78 -23.00
C ALA A 140 -4.72 3.31 -22.56
N LEU A 141 -5.52 2.49 -21.87
CA LEU A 141 -6.82 2.87 -21.30
C LEU A 141 -6.68 3.52 -19.92
N GLY A 142 -5.47 3.51 -19.32
CA GLY A 142 -5.26 3.90 -17.93
C GLY A 142 -5.58 2.80 -16.92
N VAL A 143 -5.85 1.57 -17.37
CA VAL A 143 -5.92 0.39 -16.51
C VAL A 143 -4.52 0.08 -16.02
N ASN A 144 -4.35 -0.07 -14.71
CA ASN A 144 -3.05 -0.30 -14.08
C ASN A 144 -3.01 -1.59 -13.24
N TRP A 145 -4.11 -2.35 -13.20
CA TRP A 145 -4.15 -3.66 -12.58
C TRP A 145 -5.01 -4.62 -13.41
N ASN A 146 -4.52 -5.82 -13.71
CA ASN A 146 -5.27 -6.83 -14.44
C ASN A 146 -5.50 -8.05 -13.54
N PHE A 147 -6.74 -8.49 -13.42
CA PHE A 147 -7.12 -9.70 -12.72
C PHE A 147 -6.91 -10.92 -13.61
N ALA A 148 -5.65 -11.12 -13.99
CA ALA A 148 -5.13 -12.24 -14.76
C ALA A 148 -3.63 -12.39 -14.47
N PRO A 149 -3.03 -13.58 -14.67
CA PRO A 149 -3.58 -14.77 -15.31
C PRO A 149 -4.42 -15.65 -14.36
N VAL A 150 -5.26 -16.51 -14.94
CA VAL A 150 -5.88 -17.63 -14.23
C VAL A 150 -4.81 -18.69 -13.94
N ALA A 151 -4.69 -19.06 -12.66
CA ALA A 151 -3.79 -20.07 -12.12
C ALA A 151 -4.52 -21.40 -11.80
N ASP A 152 -5.85 -21.44 -11.93
CA ASP A 152 -6.62 -22.67 -11.85
C ASP A 152 -6.19 -23.69 -12.90
N VAL A 153 -6.33 -24.96 -12.53
CA VAL A 153 -5.99 -26.10 -13.39
C VAL A 153 -7.23 -26.96 -13.55
N SER A 154 -7.65 -27.10 -14.80
CA SER A 154 -8.64 -28.10 -15.20
C SER A 154 -8.19 -28.71 -16.51
N THR A 155 -8.33 -30.03 -16.61
CA THR A 155 -8.13 -30.79 -17.86
C THR A 155 -9.45 -31.34 -18.41
N ASN A 156 -10.55 -31.09 -17.71
CA ASN A 156 -11.88 -31.53 -18.07
C ASN A 156 -12.58 -30.44 -18.90
N PRO A 157 -12.84 -30.65 -20.21
CA PRO A 157 -13.51 -29.65 -21.04
C PRO A 157 -14.93 -29.29 -20.59
N ALA A 158 -15.57 -30.12 -19.77
CA ALA A 158 -16.87 -29.84 -19.18
C ALA A 158 -16.80 -28.95 -17.91
N SER A 159 -15.61 -28.74 -17.35
CA SER A 159 -15.43 -27.85 -16.21
C SER A 159 -15.65 -26.39 -16.64
N PHE A 160 -16.41 -25.64 -15.84
CA PHE A 160 -16.76 -24.25 -16.15
C PHE A 160 -15.52 -23.34 -16.30
N ILE A 161 -14.45 -23.64 -15.56
CA ILE A 161 -13.22 -22.86 -15.59
C ILE A 161 -12.31 -23.26 -16.76
N TYR A 162 -12.52 -24.45 -17.36
CA TYR A 162 -11.57 -25.06 -18.31
C TYR A 162 -11.14 -24.10 -19.39
N ALA A 163 -12.07 -23.50 -20.13
CA ALA A 163 -11.77 -22.60 -21.25
C ALA A 163 -10.98 -21.33 -20.87
N ARG A 164 -10.96 -20.96 -19.59
CA ARG A 164 -10.21 -19.83 -19.02
C ARG A 164 -8.81 -20.22 -18.54
N THR A 165 -8.58 -21.49 -18.22
CA THR A 165 -7.28 -22.00 -17.76
C THR A 165 -6.27 -22.14 -18.91
N PHE A 166 -5.01 -22.43 -18.58
CA PHE A 166 -3.98 -22.84 -19.56
C PHE A 166 -4.27 -24.21 -20.21
N GLY A 167 -5.21 -25.00 -19.65
CA GLY A 167 -5.64 -26.29 -20.20
C GLY A 167 -4.58 -27.39 -20.17
N GLN A 168 -3.57 -27.24 -19.31
CA GLN A 168 -2.50 -28.22 -19.10
C GLN A 168 -2.49 -28.67 -17.63
N ASN A 169 -1.69 -29.68 -17.31
CA ASN A 169 -1.55 -30.18 -15.94
C ASN A 169 -0.94 -29.13 -14.98
N TYR A 170 -0.89 -29.46 -13.68
CA TYR A 170 -0.42 -28.55 -12.63
C TYR A 170 1.02 -28.05 -12.84
N GLN A 171 1.94 -28.92 -13.25
CA GLN A 171 3.34 -28.54 -13.47
C GLN A 171 3.49 -27.64 -14.69
N ALA A 172 2.87 -28.00 -15.81
CA ALA A 172 2.89 -27.18 -17.02
C ALA A 172 2.23 -25.81 -16.80
N THR A 173 1.19 -25.75 -15.97
CA THR A 173 0.55 -24.48 -15.59
C THR A 173 1.47 -23.66 -14.69
N ALA A 174 2.18 -24.27 -13.74
CA ALA A 174 3.19 -23.58 -12.94
C ALA A 174 4.32 -22.99 -13.81
N ASP A 175 4.80 -23.73 -14.80
CA ASP A 175 5.83 -23.26 -15.74
C ASP A 175 5.32 -22.12 -16.65
N TYR A 176 4.03 -22.18 -17.03
CA TYR A 176 3.34 -21.08 -17.71
C TYR A 176 3.26 -19.82 -16.82
N ILE A 177 2.81 -19.96 -15.57
CA ILE A 177 2.66 -18.84 -14.63
C ILE A 177 4.01 -18.15 -14.37
N LYS A 178 5.06 -18.94 -14.15
CA LYS A 178 6.43 -18.45 -13.93
C LYS A 178 6.92 -17.54 -15.06
N GLN A 179 6.49 -17.80 -16.30
CA GLN A 179 6.89 -17.03 -17.48
C GLN A 179 5.94 -15.86 -17.79
N VAL A 180 4.62 -16.05 -17.64
CA VAL A 180 3.64 -15.04 -18.05
C VAL A 180 3.56 -13.87 -17.07
N VAL A 181 3.72 -14.12 -15.76
CA VAL A 181 3.61 -13.07 -14.73
C VAL A 181 4.64 -11.94 -14.94
N PRO A 182 5.95 -12.20 -15.11
CA PRO A 182 6.92 -11.14 -15.39
C PRO A 182 6.60 -10.37 -16.66
N VAL A 183 6.15 -11.05 -17.72
CA VAL A 183 5.77 -10.42 -18.98
C VAL A 183 4.58 -9.49 -18.79
N MET A 184 3.55 -9.93 -18.07
CA MET A 184 2.37 -9.11 -17.83
C MET A 184 2.70 -7.85 -17.04
N GLN A 185 3.55 -7.99 -16.02
CA GLN A 185 3.94 -6.87 -15.16
C GLN A 185 4.94 -5.90 -15.82
N SER A 186 5.60 -6.29 -16.91
CA SER A 186 6.65 -5.48 -17.58
C SER A 186 6.13 -4.21 -18.25
N THR A 187 4.82 -4.10 -18.46
CA THR A 187 4.17 -2.94 -19.10
C THR A 187 3.68 -1.89 -18.09
N GLY A 188 3.92 -2.09 -16.79
CA GLY A 188 3.42 -1.20 -15.74
C GLY A 188 1.96 -1.44 -15.33
N VAL A 189 1.39 -2.58 -15.72
CA VAL A 189 0.06 -3.05 -15.27
C VAL A 189 0.27 -4.27 -14.35
N GLY A 190 -0.27 -4.22 -13.13
CA GLY A 190 -0.10 -5.32 -12.18
C GLY A 190 -0.81 -6.60 -12.63
N ALA A 191 -0.29 -7.76 -12.23
CA ALA A 191 -0.93 -9.06 -12.48
C ALA A 191 -1.51 -9.64 -11.18
N THR A 192 -2.59 -10.42 -11.30
CA THR A 192 -3.22 -11.09 -10.17
C THR A 192 -3.52 -12.54 -10.51
N LEU A 193 -2.95 -13.47 -9.74
CA LEU A 193 -3.31 -14.88 -9.88
C LEU A 193 -4.70 -15.10 -9.30
N LYS A 194 -5.48 -15.94 -9.98
CA LYS A 194 -6.79 -16.35 -9.49
C LYS A 194 -7.16 -17.77 -9.94
N HIS A 195 -7.96 -18.51 -9.19
CA HIS A 195 -8.65 -18.09 -7.96
C HIS A 195 -8.17 -18.96 -6.79
N PHE A 196 -7.41 -18.37 -5.87
CA PHE A 196 -6.79 -19.09 -4.76
C PHE A 196 -7.87 -19.67 -3.82
N PRO A 197 -7.73 -20.92 -3.31
CA PRO A 197 -6.59 -21.84 -3.44
C PRO A 197 -6.65 -22.81 -4.64
N GLY A 198 -7.47 -22.51 -5.65
CA GLY A 198 -7.66 -23.31 -6.85
C GLY A 198 -9.03 -24.00 -6.88
N TYR A 199 -9.83 -23.72 -7.91
CA TYR A 199 -11.13 -24.38 -8.13
C TYR A 199 -10.97 -25.88 -8.39
N GLY A 200 -9.92 -26.31 -9.09
CA GLY A 200 -9.89 -27.63 -9.71
C GLY A 200 -11.08 -27.81 -10.67
N ASP A 201 -11.77 -28.94 -10.58
CA ASP A 201 -13.02 -29.22 -11.32
C ASP A 201 -14.29 -28.99 -10.48
N GLN A 202 -14.21 -28.18 -9.42
CA GLN A 202 -15.38 -27.89 -8.58
C GLN A 202 -16.34 -26.92 -9.29
N GLY A 203 -17.63 -26.97 -8.95
CA GLY A 203 -18.69 -26.24 -9.66
C GLY A 203 -18.58 -24.71 -9.66
N ASP A 204 -19.48 -24.05 -10.39
CA ASP A 204 -19.48 -22.61 -10.60
C ASP A 204 -19.97 -21.82 -9.36
N THR A 205 -19.09 -20.98 -8.80
CA THR A 205 -19.39 -20.13 -7.64
C THR A 205 -20.25 -18.90 -7.97
N HIS A 206 -20.50 -18.60 -9.25
CA HIS A 206 -21.39 -17.49 -9.63
C HIS A 206 -22.87 -17.85 -9.43
N VAL A 207 -23.20 -19.15 -9.37
CA VAL A 207 -24.58 -19.66 -9.24
C VAL A 207 -24.86 -20.36 -7.91
N GLY A 208 -23.86 -20.50 -7.03
CA GLY A 208 -24.00 -21.16 -5.73
C GLY A 208 -22.67 -21.32 -4.97
N PHE A 209 -22.66 -22.16 -3.93
CA PHE A 209 -21.43 -22.52 -3.22
C PHE A 209 -20.74 -23.71 -3.86
N ALA A 210 -19.48 -23.54 -4.25
CA ALA A 210 -18.59 -24.67 -4.50
C ALA A 210 -17.99 -25.12 -3.16
N THR A 211 -17.93 -26.44 -2.96
CA THR A 211 -17.26 -27.04 -1.80
C THR A 211 -16.18 -28.01 -2.28
N SER A 212 -15.09 -28.12 -1.53
CA SER A 212 -14.01 -29.05 -1.83
C SER A 212 -13.54 -29.73 -0.55
N ALA A 213 -13.65 -31.06 -0.52
CA ALA A 213 -13.14 -31.90 0.57
C ALA A 213 -11.67 -32.34 0.39
N ARG A 214 -10.99 -31.83 -0.65
CA ARG A 214 -9.59 -32.18 -0.92
C ARG A 214 -8.69 -31.76 0.27
N PRO A 215 -7.88 -32.67 0.82
CA PRO A 215 -6.98 -32.36 1.94
C PRO A 215 -5.85 -31.41 1.52
N LEU A 216 -5.33 -30.64 2.48
CA LEU A 216 -4.27 -29.66 2.23
C LEU A 216 -3.03 -30.28 1.55
N ALA A 217 -2.62 -31.49 1.96
CA ALA A 217 -1.48 -32.19 1.36
C ALA A 217 -1.66 -32.44 -0.15
N GLN A 218 -2.90 -32.71 -0.59
CA GLN A 218 -3.20 -32.87 -2.01
C GLN A 218 -3.10 -31.53 -2.76
N LEU A 219 -3.62 -30.44 -2.18
CA LEU A 219 -3.56 -29.10 -2.78
C LEU A 219 -2.10 -28.64 -2.93
N GLN A 220 -1.26 -28.88 -1.92
CA GLN A 220 0.16 -28.55 -1.93
C GLN A 220 0.92 -29.20 -3.09
N GLN A 221 0.54 -30.44 -3.45
CA GLN A 221 1.15 -31.18 -4.56
C GLN A 221 0.50 -30.87 -5.92
N ARG A 222 -0.54 -30.03 -5.96
CA ARG A 222 -1.37 -29.80 -7.15
C ARG A 222 -1.75 -28.33 -7.29
N ASP A 223 -2.93 -27.95 -6.82
CA ASP A 223 -3.57 -26.65 -7.04
C ASP A 223 -2.72 -25.48 -6.55
N LEU A 224 -1.89 -25.66 -5.53
CA LEU A 224 -1.00 -24.61 -5.02
C LEU A 224 0.30 -24.44 -5.83
N LEU A 225 0.65 -25.39 -6.72
CA LEU A 225 1.89 -25.29 -7.52
C LEU A 225 1.92 -24.05 -8.42
N PRO A 226 0.86 -23.71 -9.19
CA PRO A 226 0.87 -22.50 -10.00
C PRO A 226 0.89 -21.22 -9.16
N PHE A 227 0.25 -21.21 -7.98
CA PHE A 227 0.30 -20.06 -7.08
C PHE A 227 1.70 -19.87 -6.51
N GLN A 228 2.36 -20.93 -6.05
CA GLN A 228 3.75 -20.83 -5.57
C GLN A 228 4.69 -20.34 -6.67
N ALA A 229 4.55 -20.85 -7.90
CA ALA A 229 5.35 -20.39 -9.03
C ALA A 229 5.18 -18.89 -9.32
N GLY A 230 3.97 -18.35 -9.18
CA GLY A 230 3.74 -16.92 -9.35
C GLY A 230 4.17 -16.07 -8.14
N ILE A 231 4.12 -16.60 -6.92
CA ILE A 231 4.73 -15.98 -5.74
C ILE A 231 6.24 -15.83 -5.95
N ASP A 232 6.91 -16.91 -6.37
CA ASP A 232 8.34 -16.93 -6.65
C ASP A 232 8.72 -16.00 -7.83
N ALA A 233 7.81 -15.80 -8.78
CA ALA A 233 7.94 -14.85 -9.88
C ALA A 233 7.61 -13.39 -9.48
N GLY A 234 7.17 -13.14 -8.25
CA GLY A 234 6.87 -11.81 -7.73
C GLY A 234 5.55 -11.22 -8.25
N VAL A 235 4.48 -12.02 -8.28
CA VAL A 235 3.14 -11.55 -8.65
C VAL A 235 2.61 -10.46 -7.71
N ASP A 236 1.93 -9.46 -8.26
CA ASP A 236 1.42 -8.28 -7.55
C ASP A 236 0.21 -8.57 -6.66
N GLY A 237 -0.71 -9.40 -7.16
CA GLY A 237 -1.96 -9.75 -6.50
C GLY A 237 -2.22 -11.26 -6.47
N ILE A 238 -2.94 -11.71 -5.43
CA ILE A 238 -3.61 -13.02 -5.44
C ILE A 238 -5.05 -12.81 -5.02
N MET A 239 -5.97 -13.26 -5.87
CA MET A 239 -7.41 -13.21 -5.63
C MET A 239 -7.90 -14.51 -5.00
N VAL A 240 -8.66 -14.40 -3.91
CA VAL A 240 -9.17 -15.55 -3.13
C VAL A 240 -10.65 -15.76 -3.40
N THR A 241 -11.01 -16.96 -3.89
CA THR A 241 -12.40 -17.33 -4.21
C THR A 241 -13.25 -17.62 -2.96
N HIS A 242 -14.54 -17.81 -3.19
CA HIS A 242 -15.59 -18.12 -2.24
C HIS A 242 -15.84 -19.64 -2.03
N ILE A 243 -14.93 -20.50 -2.50
CA ILE A 243 -15.02 -21.96 -2.29
C ILE A 243 -14.88 -22.32 -0.80
N ILE A 244 -15.72 -23.23 -0.30
CA ILE A 244 -15.56 -23.78 1.05
C ILE A 244 -14.62 -24.99 1.00
N MET A 245 -13.46 -24.86 1.63
CA MET A 245 -12.44 -25.91 1.70
C MET A 245 -12.64 -26.72 2.98
N THR A 246 -13.56 -27.69 2.99
CA THR A 246 -14.02 -28.34 4.23
C THR A 246 -12.92 -29.05 5.02
N ALA A 247 -11.86 -29.51 4.34
CA ALA A 247 -10.69 -30.11 4.98
C ALA A 247 -9.72 -29.09 5.63
N ILE A 248 -9.89 -27.79 5.38
CA ILE A 248 -9.09 -26.69 5.95
C ILE A 248 -9.96 -25.87 6.91
N ASP A 249 -11.08 -25.37 6.40
CA ASP A 249 -12.06 -24.61 7.16
C ASP A 249 -13.49 -24.93 6.68
N PRO A 250 -14.25 -25.75 7.44
CA PRO A 250 -15.63 -26.05 7.08
C PRO A 250 -16.59 -24.90 7.35
N ASN A 251 -16.17 -23.89 8.14
CA ASN A 251 -17.05 -22.84 8.64
C ASN A 251 -17.06 -21.58 7.79
N TYR A 252 -16.08 -21.40 6.90
CA TYR A 252 -15.94 -20.19 6.10
C TYR A 252 -15.49 -20.52 4.68
N PRO A 253 -16.02 -19.80 3.67
CA PRO A 253 -15.41 -19.82 2.34
C PRO A 253 -13.98 -19.26 2.40
N ALA A 254 -13.15 -19.65 1.45
CA ALA A 254 -11.72 -19.35 1.43
C ALA A 254 -11.42 -17.86 1.62
N SER A 255 -12.15 -16.97 0.93
CA SER A 255 -11.98 -15.51 1.04
C SER A 255 -12.29 -14.93 2.42
N LEU A 256 -13.06 -15.64 3.25
CA LEU A 256 -13.45 -15.22 4.61
C LEU A 256 -12.75 -16.05 5.70
N SER A 257 -11.88 -16.99 5.33
CA SER A 257 -11.21 -17.89 6.27
C SER A 257 -9.81 -17.40 6.61
N ALA A 258 -9.55 -17.09 7.89
CA ALA A 258 -8.20 -16.80 8.37
C ALA A 258 -7.25 -18.00 8.23
N LYS A 259 -7.76 -19.23 8.21
CA LYS A 259 -6.94 -20.43 7.96
C LYS A 259 -6.44 -20.46 6.52
N VAL A 260 -7.25 -20.02 5.56
CA VAL A 260 -6.87 -19.99 4.14
C VAL A 260 -6.05 -18.74 3.82
N VAL A 261 -6.53 -17.55 4.19
CA VAL A 261 -5.89 -16.28 3.81
C VAL A 261 -4.64 -16.00 4.66
N THR A 262 -4.76 -16.02 5.98
CA THR A 262 -3.64 -15.69 6.87
C THR A 262 -2.69 -16.88 7.06
N GLN A 263 -3.20 -18.04 7.48
CA GLN A 263 -2.31 -19.15 7.86
C GLN A 263 -1.70 -19.81 6.61
N LEU A 264 -2.51 -20.17 5.61
CA LEU A 264 -1.99 -20.81 4.41
C LEU A 264 -1.27 -19.82 3.49
N LEU A 265 -1.97 -18.81 2.95
CA LEU A 265 -1.39 -17.94 1.92
C LEU A 265 -0.32 -16.98 2.46
N ARG A 266 -0.63 -16.20 3.50
CA ARG A 266 0.31 -15.19 4.05
C ARG A 266 1.47 -15.83 4.80
N GLN A 267 1.22 -16.82 5.66
CA GLN A 267 2.22 -17.39 6.56
C GLN A 267 2.95 -18.60 5.95
N GLN A 268 2.25 -19.67 5.55
CA GLN A 268 2.89 -20.90 5.06
C GLN A 268 3.48 -20.75 3.65
N MET A 269 2.77 -20.07 2.73
CA MET A 269 3.27 -19.81 1.38
C MET A 269 4.10 -18.52 1.28
N HIS A 270 4.29 -17.82 2.41
CA HIS A 270 5.11 -16.62 2.53
C HIS A 270 4.76 -15.48 1.56
N TYR A 271 3.54 -15.40 1.05
CA TYR A 271 3.16 -14.35 0.12
C TYR A 271 3.09 -12.98 0.81
N GLN A 272 3.86 -11.98 0.36
CA GLN A 272 3.95 -10.65 1.02
C GLN A 272 3.23 -9.50 0.31
N ASN A 273 2.75 -9.71 -0.92
CA ASN A 273 2.08 -8.66 -1.70
C ASN A 273 0.55 -8.66 -1.43
N VAL A 274 -0.22 -8.02 -2.31
CA VAL A 274 -1.65 -7.74 -2.08
C VAL A 274 -2.48 -9.01 -2.19
N ILE A 275 -3.30 -9.29 -1.18
CA ILE A 275 -4.36 -10.30 -1.21
C ILE A 275 -5.69 -9.57 -1.41
N ILE A 276 -6.47 -10.01 -2.38
CA ILE A 276 -7.79 -9.46 -2.70
C ILE A 276 -8.85 -10.56 -2.66
N THR A 277 -10.08 -10.24 -2.25
CA THR A 277 -11.21 -11.16 -2.41
C THR A 277 -11.64 -11.26 -3.87
N ASP A 278 -12.25 -12.38 -4.26
CA ASP A 278 -13.22 -12.36 -5.37
C ASP A 278 -14.43 -11.47 -4.99
N ASP A 279 -15.31 -11.15 -5.94
CA ASP A 279 -16.36 -10.15 -5.74
C ASP A 279 -17.36 -10.59 -4.65
N LEU A 280 -17.38 -9.89 -3.51
CA LEU A 280 -18.29 -10.19 -2.40
C LEU A 280 -19.75 -9.89 -2.73
N SER A 281 -20.03 -9.22 -3.86
CA SER A 281 -21.38 -9.09 -4.41
C SER A 281 -21.90 -10.41 -5.03
N MET A 282 -21.06 -11.42 -5.21
CA MET A 282 -21.49 -12.74 -5.68
C MET A 282 -22.50 -13.34 -4.71
N GLY A 283 -23.69 -13.70 -5.23
CA GLY A 283 -24.92 -13.87 -4.43
C GLY A 283 -24.81 -14.84 -3.26
N ALA A 284 -23.99 -15.88 -3.39
CA ALA A 284 -23.78 -16.88 -2.36
C ALA A 284 -23.23 -16.27 -1.04
N ILE A 285 -22.33 -15.30 -1.10
CA ILE A 285 -21.60 -14.79 0.08
C ILE A 285 -22.51 -13.97 1.01
N GLY A 286 -23.33 -13.08 0.44
CA GLY A 286 -24.28 -12.29 1.21
C GLY A 286 -25.33 -13.16 1.90
N ASP A 287 -25.84 -14.19 1.21
CA ASP A 287 -26.78 -15.15 1.79
C ASP A 287 -26.14 -15.98 2.91
N PHE A 288 -24.90 -16.43 2.72
CA PHE A 288 -24.17 -17.22 3.71
C PHE A 288 -23.95 -16.51 5.03
N THR A 289 -23.46 -15.27 4.98
CA THR A 289 -23.19 -14.50 6.21
C THR A 289 -24.47 -14.25 7.00
N ARG A 290 -25.57 -13.94 6.31
CA ARG A 290 -26.90 -13.79 6.92
C ARG A 290 -27.42 -15.10 7.53
N ALA A 291 -27.37 -16.20 6.78
CA ALA A 291 -27.87 -17.49 7.24
C ALA A 291 -27.12 -18.01 8.49
N GLN A 292 -25.83 -17.66 8.62
CA GLN A 292 -24.97 -18.06 9.73
C GLN A 292 -24.94 -17.03 10.88
N HIS A 293 -25.72 -15.94 10.80
CA HIS A 293 -25.72 -14.84 11.78
C HIS A 293 -24.32 -14.25 12.06
N LEU A 294 -23.50 -14.13 11.01
CA LEU A 294 -22.12 -13.64 11.10
C LEU A 294 -22.05 -12.11 10.93
N ALA A 295 -20.85 -11.56 11.15
CA ALA A 295 -20.54 -10.19 10.71
C ALA A 295 -20.66 -10.04 9.19
N THR A 296 -20.67 -8.81 8.69
CA THR A 296 -20.71 -8.56 7.23
C THR A 296 -19.53 -9.21 6.54
N ALA A 297 -19.70 -9.59 5.26
CA ALA A 297 -18.64 -10.20 4.47
C ALA A 297 -17.37 -9.34 4.44
N ASP A 298 -17.51 -8.01 4.39
CA ASP A 298 -16.37 -7.07 4.44
C ASP A 298 -15.57 -7.19 5.74
N VAL A 299 -16.24 -7.23 6.89
CA VAL A 299 -15.60 -7.37 8.20
C VAL A 299 -14.86 -8.70 8.28
N LEU A 300 -15.52 -9.80 7.86
CA LEU A 300 -14.91 -11.13 7.86
C LEU A 300 -13.71 -11.21 6.89
N ALA A 301 -13.79 -10.59 5.72
CA ALA A 301 -12.71 -10.55 4.75
C ALA A 301 -11.47 -9.85 5.31
N VAL A 302 -11.65 -8.70 5.98
CA VAL A 302 -10.53 -8.03 6.66
C VAL A 302 -9.98 -8.92 7.77
N GLN A 303 -10.83 -9.48 8.62
CA GLN A 303 -10.42 -10.37 9.72
C GLN A 303 -9.64 -11.60 9.22
N ALA A 304 -10.02 -12.15 8.06
CA ALA A 304 -9.32 -13.26 7.42
C ALA A 304 -7.90 -12.88 6.98
N GLY A 305 -7.64 -11.60 6.72
CA GLY A 305 -6.34 -11.05 6.36
C GLY A 305 -6.23 -10.57 4.91
N ASN A 306 -7.36 -10.35 4.22
CA ASN A 306 -7.35 -9.71 2.90
C ASN A 306 -6.90 -8.25 3.03
N ASP A 307 -6.10 -7.79 2.06
CA ASP A 307 -5.69 -6.39 2.00
C ASP A 307 -6.73 -5.55 1.24
N ILE A 308 -7.34 -6.11 0.19
CA ILE A 308 -8.37 -5.46 -0.60
C ILE A 308 -9.65 -6.30 -0.61
N ILE A 309 -10.79 -5.62 -0.55
CA ILE A 309 -12.12 -6.14 -0.73
C ILE A 309 -12.63 -5.70 -2.11
N LEU A 310 -12.95 -6.67 -2.96
CA LEU A 310 -13.70 -6.43 -4.18
C LEU A 310 -15.19 -6.46 -3.84
N HIS A 311 -15.85 -5.30 -3.75
CA HIS A 311 -17.25 -5.23 -3.37
C HIS A 311 -17.89 -3.88 -3.74
N ASN A 312 -19.17 -3.90 -4.13
CA ASN A 312 -19.93 -2.68 -4.44
C ASN A 312 -20.60 -2.02 -3.22
N ASP A 313 -20.80 -2.73 -2.10
CA ASP A 313 -21.47 -2.20 -0.90
C ASP A 313 -20.50 -1.48 0.06
N TYR A 314 -19.60 -0.66 -0.50
CA TYR A 314 -18.65 0.14 0.28
C TYR A 314 -19.36 1.13 1.23
N ALA A 315 -20.58 1.58 0.89
CA ALA A 315 -21.36 2.49 1.72
C ALA A 315 -21.77 1.88 3.06
N THR A 316 -21.99 0.56 3.10
CA THR A 316 -22.27 -0.19 4.34
C THR A 316 -21.00 -0.78 4.93
N GLY A 317 -20.11 -1.30 4.08
CA GLY A 317 -18.88 -1.98 4.47
C GLY A 317 -17.90 -1.08 5.22
N ILE A 318 -17.69 0.16 4.77
CA ILE A 318 -16.75 1.10 5.41
C ILE A 318 -17.18 1.41 6.86
N PRO A 319 -18.44 1.83 7.14
CA PRO A 319 -18.92 2.00 8.51
C PRO A 319 -18.86 0.72 9.36
N ALA A 320 -19.15 -0.45 8.76
CA ALA A 320 -19.12 -1.72 9.48
C ALA A 320 -17.69 -2.08 9.95
N ILE A 321 -16.69 -1.90 9.08
CA ILE A 321 -15.27 -2.09 9.44
C ILE A 321 -14.84 -1.06 10.49
N ALA A 322 -15.26 0.20 10.35
CA ALA A 322 -14.94 1.25 11.34
C ALA A 322 -15.50 0.90 12.73
N ALA A 323 -16.73 0.38 12.79
CA ALA A 323 -17.35 -0.11 14.01
C ALA A 323 -16.62 -1.34 14.58
N ALA A 324 -16.17 -2.27 13.73
CA ALA A 324 -15.36 -3.41 14.15
C ALA A 324 -14.00 -2.98 14.72
N VAL A 325 -13.38 -1.92 14.17
CA VAL A 325 -12.15 -1.33 14.73
C VAL A 325 -12.43 -0.67 16.08
N ALA A 326 -13.51 0.08 16.21
CA ALA A 326 -13.90 0.72 17.47
C ALA A 326 -14.17 -0.30 18.60
N LYS A 327 -14.71 -1.47 18.24
CA LYS A 327 -14.94 -2.59 19.16
C LYS A 327 -13.70 -3.44 19.45
N GLY A 328 -12.58 -3.20 18.76
CA GLY A 328 -11.36 -4.01 18.87
C GLY A 328 -11.42 -5.36 18.17
N THR A 329 -12.49 -5.64 17.41
CA THR A 329 -12.65 -6.86 16.60
C THR A 329 -11.64 -6.92 15.45
N ILE A 330 -11.30 -5.76 14.87
CA ILE A 330 -10.20 -5.57 13.93
C ILE A 330 -9.23 -4.57 14.54
N SER A 331 -7.93 -4.88 14.57
CA SER A 331 -6.95 -3.91 15.05
C SER A 331 -6.70 -2.83 13.99
N ARG A 332 -6.48 -1.57 14.41
CA ARG A 332 -6.10 -0.52 13.46
C ARG A 332 -4.77 -0.85 12.75
N GLN A 333 -3.86 -1.54 13.42
CA GLN A 333 -2.58 -1.97 12.86
C GLN A 333 -2.77 -2.94 11.68
N GLN A 334 -3.80 -3.78 11.71
CA GLN A 334 -4.15 -4.67 10.61
C GLN A 334 -4.58 -3.88 9.36
N ILE A 335 -5.42 -2.85 9.54
CA ILE A 335 -5.79 -1.93 8.46
C ILE A 335 -4.54 -1.25 7.88
N GLN A 336 -3.68 -0.71 8.76
CA GLN A 336 -2.46 -0.01 8.32
C GLN A 336 -1.47 -0.94 7.60
N ALA A 337 -1.43 -2.23 7.94
CA ALA A 337 -0.61 -3.22 7.25
C ALA A 337 -1.15 -3.49 5.83
N ALA A 338 -2.47 -3.57 5.67
CA ALA A 338 -3.11 -3.65 4.36
C ALA A 338 -2.84 -2.40 3.52
N ASP A 339 -3.06 -1.20 4.09
CA ASP A 339 -2.76 0.08 3.45
C ASP A 339 -1.32 0.16 2.94
N LEU A 340 -0.35 -0.32 3.73
CA LEU A 340 1.05 -0.32 3.33
C LEU A 340 1.27 -1.16 2.06
N ARG A 341 0.70 -2.36 1.98
CA ARG A 341 0.82 -3.20 0.78
C ARG A 341 0.12 -2.58 -0.43
N ILE A 342 -1.06 -1.98 -0.23
CA ILE A 342 -1.79 -1.26 -1.27
C ILE A 342 -0.95 -0.10 -1.82
N LEU A 343 -0.38 0.73 -0.94
CA LEU A 343 0.48 1.85 -1.36
C LEU A 343 1.81 1.38 -1.97
N GLN A 344 2.36 0.25 -1.52
CA GLN A 344 3.53 -0.37 -2.14
C GLN A 344 3.23 -0.82 -3.58
N LEU A 345 2.05 -1.42 -3.82
CA LEU A 345 1.59 -1.75 -5.18
C LEU A 345 1.41 -0.49 -6.02
N LYS A 346 0.71 0.53 -5.52
CA LYS A 346 0.54 1.82 -6.22
C LYS A 346 1.87 2.49 -6.54
N ARG A 347 2.86 2.37 -5.65
CA ARG A 347 4.24 2.84 -5.89
C ARG A 347 4.92 2.02 -7.00
N LYS A 348 4.83 0.69 -6.97
CA LYS A 348 5.43 -0.20 -7.98
C LYS A 348 4.87 0.12 -9.37
N LEU A 349 3.58 0.41 -9.45
CA LEU A 349 2.88 0.81 -10.67
C LEU A 349 3.09 2.29 -11.06
N ASN A 350 4.01 2.99 -10.37
CA ASN A 350 4.36 4.39 -10.61
C ASN A 350 3.15 5.36 -10.59
N LEU A 351 2.14 5.06 -9.77
CA LEU A 351 0.94 5.89 -9.64
C LEU A 351 1.16 7.06 -8.67
N LEU A 352 2.04 6.87 -7.69
CA LEU A 352 2.26 7.82 -6.60
C LEU A 352 3.25 8.92 -6.98
N ALA A 353 2.89 10.17 -6.70
CA ALA A 353 3.78 11.32 -6.90
C ALA A 353 4.60 11.62 -5.63
N ALA A 354 5.91 11.76 -5.75
CA ALA A 354 6.80 12.01 -4.61
C ALA A 354 6.39 13.25 -3.75
N ALA A 355 5.77 14.25 -4.37
CA ALA A 355 5.24 15.44 -3.70
C ALA A 355 4.14 15.12 -2.66
N GLN A 356 3.35 14.06 -2.86
CA GLN A 356 2.32 13.61 -1.91
C GLN A 356 2.92 12.91 -0.68
N PHE A 357 4.16 12.42 -0.80
CA PHE A 357 4.84 11.61 0.21
C PHE A 357 6.15 12.29 0.65
N PRO A 358 6.12 13.51 1.21
CA PRO A 358 7.33 14.23 1.58
C PRO A 358 8.11 13.47 2.65
N THR A 359 9.43 13.51 2.57
CA THR A 359 10.29 12.95 3.63
C THR A 359 10.05 13.71 4.93
N ALA A 360 9.72 12.98 5.99
CA ALA A 360 9.57 13.54 7.32
C ALA A 360 10.87 14.23 7.76
N LYS A 361 10.76 15.43 8.35
CA LYS A 361 11.91 16.18 8.88
C LYS A 361 11.73 16.45 10.36
N LEU A 362 12.84 16.35 11.11
CA LEU A 362 12.95 16.84 12.48
C LEU A 362 13.82 18.10 12.47
N THR A 363 13.19 19.24 12.78
CA THR A 363 13.86 20.53 12.82
C THR A 363 13.93 20.99 14.26
N LEU A 364 15.11 21.38 14.73
CA LEU A 364 15.26 22.02 16.04
C LEU A 364 15.24 23.52 15.85
N THR A 365 14.48 24.22 16.68
CA THR A 365 14.25 25.66 16.57
C THR A 365 14.91 26.42 17.69
N ARG A 366 14.79 25.93 18.93
CA ARG A 366 15.37 26.57 20.12
C ARG A 366 15.94 25.54 21.09
N ARG A 367 16.87 25.98 21.91
CA ARG A 367 17.41 25.21 23.04
C ARG A 367 17.55 26.05 24.29
N LYS A 368 17.43 25.41 25.44
CA LYS A 368 17.73 25.95 26.76
C LYS A 368 18.68 25.02 27.49
N LEU A 369 19.83 25.55 27.94
CA LEU A 369 20.92 24.77 28.54
C LEU A 369 21.01 25.03 30.06
N ALA A 370 20.59 24.06 30.87
CA ALA A 370 20.77 24.12 32.32
C ALA A 370 21.98 23.26 32.77
N LYS A 371 22.38 23.37 34.04
CA LYS A 371 23.54 22.65 34.62
C LYS A 371 23.51 21.13 34.39
N ARG A 372 22.31 20.52 34.44
CA ARG A 372 22.11 19.07 34.33
C ARG A 372 21.24 18.64 33.14
N THR A 373 20.59 19.56 32.45
CA THR A 373 19.62 19.25 31.38
C THR A 373 19.79 20.14 30.15
N LEU A 374 19.36 19.61 29.01
CA LEU A 374 19.17 20.33 27.76
C LEU A 374 17.69 20.21 27.40
N THR A 375 16.99 21.33 27.32
CA THR A 375 15.63 21.37 26.79
C THR A 375 15.68 21.85 25.34
N LEU A 376 14.98 21.14 24.47
CA LEU A 376 14.89 21.36 23.04
C LEU A 376 13.46 21.74 22.68
N GLN A 377 13.33 22.65 21.73
CA GLN A 377 12.10 22.88 20.98
C GLN A 377 12.36 22.62 19.51
N GLY A 378 11.36 22.07 18.85
CA GLY A 378 11.47 21.75 17.43
C GLY A 378 10.13 21.44 16.80
N THR A 379 10.19 21.12 15.52
CA THR A 379 9.08 20.61 14.74
C THR A 379 9.43 19.24 14.17
N GLY A 380 8.41 18.43 13.97
CA GLY A 380 8.47 17.09 13.38
C GLY A 380 7.12 16.73 12.75
N PRO A 381 6.96 15.49 12.26
CA PRO A 381 5.67 14.97 11.85
C PRO A 381 4.63 15.17 12.96
N ALA A 382 3.42 15.59 12.63
CA ALA A 382 2.36 15.86 13.60
C ALA A 382 1.95 14.60 14.38
N ASN A 383 1.51 14.78 15.63
CA ASN A 383 1.00 13.71 16.51
C ASN A 383 1.90 12.46 16.60
N THR A 384 3.20 12.61 16.49
CA THR A 384 4.18 11.54 16.34
C THR A 384 5.11 11.47 17.56
N THR A 385 5.42 10.25 17.99
CA THR A 385 6.40 10.02 19.06
C THR A 385 7.81 10.39 18.59
N VAL A 386 8.50 11.23 19.36
CA VAL A 386 9.91 11.56 19.16
C VAL A 386 10.73 10.82 20.21
N ASN A 387 11.56 9.87 19.78
CA ASN A 387 12.49 9.17 20.67
C ASN A 387 13.86 9.87 20.64
N ALA A 388 14.54 9.89 21.78
CA ALA A 388 15.98 10.18 21.84
C ALA A 388 16.76 8.89 22.06
N MET A 389 17.73 8.63 21.21
CA MET A 389 18.59 7.46 21.24
C MET A 389 20.05 7.88 21.50
N ALA A 390 20.73 7.21 22.42
CA ALA A 390 22.18 7.28 22.58
C ALA A 390 22.78 5.94 22.14
N GLY A 391 23.34 5.89 20.92
CA GLY A 391 23.60 4.61 20.26
C GLY A 391 22.28 3.86 20.04
N THR A 392 22.20 2.62 20.53
CA THR A 392 20.98 1.79 20.47
C THR A 392 20.04 1.97 21.67
N ALA A 393 20.48 2.67 22.73
CA ALA A 393 19.69 2.84 23.95
C ALA A 393 18.71 4.01 23.84
N LYS A 394 17.42 3.77 24.10
CA LYS A 394 16.41 4.82 24.23
C LYS A 394 16.58 5.55 25.56
N ILE A 395 16.90 6.84 25.51
CA ILE A 395 17.17 7.68 26.69
C ILE A 395 16.04 8.66 27.02
N GLY A 396 15.00 8.69 26.19
CA GLY A 396 13.78 9.45 26.47
C GLY A 396 12.80 9.43 25.31
N THR A 397 11.62 9.99 25.56
CA THR A 397 10.55 10.11 24.57
C THR A 397 9.75 11.39 24.81
N THR A 398 9.22 11.98 23.75
CA THR A 398 8.17 13.00 23.78
C THR A 398 7.19 12.74 22.63
N ARG A 399 6.19 13.60 22.43
CA ARG A 399 5.28 13.55 21.29
C ARG A 399 5.16 14.94 20.68
N THR A 400 5.07 15.02 19.35
CA THR A 400 4.68 16.26 18.68
C THR A 400 3.18 16.51 18.84
N THR A 401 2.80 17.78 18.85
CA THR A 401 1.40 18.21 18.84
C THR A 401 0.75 18.00 17.46
N ALA A 402 -0.54 18.33 17.34
CA ALA A 402 -1.25 18.34 16.06
C ALA A 402 -0.63 19.30 15.03
N THR A 403 0.06 20.35 15.49
CA THR A 403 0.81 21.28 14.62
C THR A 403 2.26 20.87 14.40
N GLY A 404 2.66 19.67 14.85
CA GLY A 404 4.01 19.14 14.66
C GLY A 404 5.07 19.71 15.61
N THR A 405 4.70 20.55 16.57
CA THR A 405 5.66 21.14 17.52
C THR A 405 5.95 20.19 18.68
N PHE A 406 7.16 20.21 19.22
CA PHE A 406 7.50 19.48 20.45
C PHE A 406 8.43 20.27 21.36
N THR A 407 8.35 19.99 22.66
CA THR A 407 9.36 20.35 23.65
C THR A 407 9.89 19.08 24.31
N PHE A 408 11.20 18.97 24.49
CA PHE A 408 11.81 17.76 25.03
C PHE A 408 13.03 18.06 25.89
N THR A 409 13.07 17.50 27.10
CA THR A 409 14.18 17.69 28.03
C THR A 409 15.00 16.41 28.16
N LEU A 410 16.31 16.54 27.98
CA LEU A 410 17.27 15.45 28.07
C LEU A 410 18.29 15.74 29.18
N ALA A 411 18.73 14.69 29.87
CA ALA A 411 19.82 14.78 30.84
C ALA A 411 21.16 15.03 30.12
N ARG A 412 22.05 15.81 30.75
CA ARG A 412 23.43 16.07 30.28
C ARG A 412 24.40 15.17 31.04
N THR A 413 24.71 14.00 30.48
CA THR A 413 25.67 13.03 31.02
C THR A 413 26.71 12.67 29.96
N ALA A 414 27.74 11.91 30.31
CA ALA A 414 28.70 11.40 29.32
C ALA A 414 28.01 10.55 28.24
N ARG A 415 26.99 9.77 28.63
CA ARG A 415 26.22 8.89 27.74
C ARG A 415 25.32 9.65 26.76
N THR A 416 25.01 10.92 27.01
CA THR A 416 24.09 11.70 26.16
C THR A 416 24.82 12.73 25.29
N ARG A 417 26.15 12.60 25.10
CA ARG A 417 26.92 13.52 24.24
C ARG A 417 26.45 13.52 22.79
N HIS A 418 26.13 12.35 22.25
CA HIS A 418 25.59 12.20 20.90
C HIS A 418 24.22 11.56 21.02
N VAL A 419 23.20 12.29 20.61
CA VAL A 419 21.81 11.83 20.69
C VAL A 419 21.20 11.91 19.31
N THR A 420 20.60 10.82 18.86
CA THR A 420 19.77 10.81 17.66
C THR A 420 18.32 10.93 18.07
N LEU A 421 17.69 12.03 17.67
CA LEU A 421 16.24 12.16 17.73
C LEU A 421 15.64 11.44 16.52
N THR A 422 14.61 10.63 16.74
CA THR A 422 13.88 9.92 15.69
C THR A 422 12.38 10.15 15.84
N ALA A 423 11.68 10.47 14.76
CA ALA A 423 10.23 10.61 14.72
C ALA A 423 9.71 10.15 13.36
N SER A 424 8.90 9.08 13.32
CA SER A 424 8.56 8.42 12.06
C SER A 424 9.86 8.07 11.28
N SER A 425 9.94 8.40 10.00
CA SER A 425 11.15 8.27 9.17
C SER A 425 12.21 9.36 9.41
N ALA A 426 11.87 10.44 10.12
CA ALA A 426 12.78 11.56 10.36
C ALA A 426 13.84 11.20 11.41
N LYS A 427 15.09 11.57 11.14
CA LYS A 427 16.20 11.46 12.08
C LYS A 427 16.97 12.77 12.18
N ARG A 428 17.37 13.15 13.38
CA ARG A 428 18.25 14.30 13.64
C ARG A 428 19.23 13.97 14.75
N THR A 429 20.50 13.81 14.40
CA THR A 429 21.57 13.68 15.40
C THR A 429 21.98 15.06 15.90
N ILE A 430 22.10 15.17 17.21
CA ILE A 430 22.60 16.34 17.91
C ILE A 430 23.77 15.98 18.80
N THR A 431 24.66 16.95 18.97
CA THR A 431 25.72 16.87 19.97
C THR A 431 25.33 17.74 21.17
N ILE A 432 25.19 17.11 22.33
CA ILE A 432 24.91 17.80 23.59
C ILE A 432 26.23 18.29 24.19
N PRO A 433 26.38 19.60 24.46
CA PRO A 433 27.60 20.14 25.05
C PRO A 433 27.89 19.50 26.41
N ALA A 434 29.13 19.04 26.58
CA ALA A 434 29.62 18.47 27.82
C ALA A 434 29.37 19.41 29.02
N ARG A 435 29.18 18.82 30.19
CA ARG A 435 29.03 19.55 31.45
C ARG A 435 30.34 20.31 31.72
N ARG A 436 30.31 21.65 31.78
CA ARG A 436 31.47 22.46 32.18
C ARG A 436 31.42 22.71 33.68
N HIS A 437 32.53 22.45 34.39
CA HIS A 437 32.64 22.64 35.84
C HIS A 437 32.41 24.09 36.30
N LYS A 438 32.72 25.09 35.44
CA LYS A 438 32.60 26.52 35.73
C LYS A 438 31.55 27.25 34.85
N GLN A 439 30.39 26.64 34.61
CA GLN A 439 29.29 27.35 33.91
C GLN A 439 28.46 28.16 34.93
N PRO A 440 28.36 29.50 34.80
CA PRO A 440 27.51 30.30 35.69
C PRO A 440 26.05 29.89 35.52
N ALA A 441 25.25 29.98 36.60
CA ALA A 441 23.85 29.58 36.64
C ALA A 441 22.95 30.29 35.59
N LYS A 442 23.45 31.35 34.94
CA LYS A 442 22.73 32.30 34.08
C LYS A 442 22.42 31.82 32.64
N ARG A 443 22.81 30.62 32.18
CA ARG A 443 22.44 30.13 30.82
C ARG A 443 21.00 29.58 30.71
N GLN A 444 20.04 30.20 31.39
CA GLN A 444 18.64 29.73 31.37
C GLN A 444 17.77 30.36 30.26
N ALA A 445 18.35 31.20 29.40
CA ALA A 445 17.64 31.78 28.27
C ALA A 445 17.46 30.74 27.14
N TRP A 446 16.33 30.86 26.43
CA TRP A 446 16.15 30.18 25.15
C TRP A 446 17.07 30.81 24.11
N LEU A 447 17.83 29.98 23.42
CA LEU A 447 18.68 30.39 22.30
C LEU A 447 18.19 29.71 21.03
N PRO A 448 18.25 30.38 19.86
CA PRO A 448 18.01 29.73 18.58
C PRO A 448 18.90 28.49 18.41
N TRP A 449 18.36 27.47 17.76
CA TRP A 449 19.15 26.35 17.30
C TRP A 449 19.86 26.74 16.01
N ALA A 450 21.08 27.26 16.12
CA ALA A 450 21.89 27.54 14.93
C ALA A 450 22.18 26.23 14.18
N ALA A 451 21.75 26.17 12.92
CA ALA A 451 22.12 25.10 11.99
C ALA A 451 23.58 25.30 11.58
N GLY A 452 24.51 24.84 12.42
CA GLY A 452 25.94 24.91 12.14
C GLY A 452 26.74 25.25 13.39
N GLY A 453 27.86 24.55 13.57
CA GLY A 453 28.84 24.91 14.58
C GLY A 453 29.72 23.76 15.04
N ALA A 454 30.62 23.31 14.18
CA ALA A 454 32.00 23.34 14.66
C ALA A 454 32.35 24.82 14.88
N GLY A 455 32.80 25.17 16.09
CA GLY A 455 33.52 26.42 16.34
C GLY A 455 32.71 27.65 16.73
N VAL A 456 32.90 28.02 18.01
CA VAL A 456 33.08 29.39 18.53
C VAL A 456 32.00 30.45 18.26
N VAL A 457 31.29 30.83 19.34
CA VAL A 457 30.68 32.17 19.47
C VAL A 457 31.64 33.01 20.32
N VAL A 458 32.33 33.97 19.69
CA VAL A 458 33.02 35.06 20.39
C VAL A 458 31.94 36.04 20.87
N ILE A 459 31.84 36.25 22.18
CA ILE A 459 31.08 37.36 22.76
C ILE A 459 32.10 38.45 23.04
N ALA A 460 32.16 39.49 22.21
CA ALA A 460 32.84 40.72 22.55
C ALA A 460 31.92 41.51 23.50
N GLY A 461 32.29 41.54 24.79
CA GLY A 461 31.76 42.51 25.74
C GLY A 461 32.74 43.65 25.86
N LEU A 462 32.31 44.87 25.53
CA LEU A 462 33.01 46.10 25.89
C LEU A 462 32.10 46.92 26.82
N ALA A 463 32.41 46.85 28.10
CA ALA A 463 32.26 47.90 29.09
C ALA A 463 33.64 47.96 29.77
N SER A 464 34.29 49.07 30.06
CA SER A 464 33.90 50.46 30.30
C SER A 464 35.20 51.28 30.25
N ILE A 465 35.14 52.59 30.06
CA ILE A 465 35.71 53.59 30.99
C ILE A 465 35.27 54.97 30.49
N ALA A 466 34.36 55.56 31.25
CA ALA A 466 34.04 56.98 31.20
C ALA A 466 35.04 57.71 32.11
N THR A 467 35.95 58.50 31.52
CA THR A 467 36.70 59.52 32.27
C THR A 467 35.92 60.81 32.28
N ARG A 468 35.39 61.17 33.46
CA ARG A 468 34.88 62.51 33.78
C ARG A 468 36.04 63.49 33.79
N HIS A 469 35.96 64.55 33.00
CA HIS A 469 36.78 65.74 33.14
C HIS A 469 36.04 66.75 34.02
N ARG A 470 36.71 67.28 35.04
CA ARG A 470 36.37 68.54 35.71
C ARG A 470 37.62 69.44 35.78
N PRO A 471 37.46 70.78 35.71
CA PRO A 471 38.54 71.71 35.40
C PRO A 471 39.25 72.25 36.66
N GLY A 472 40.51 72.67 36.51
CA GLY A 472 41.27 73.30 37.60
C GLY A 472 42.59 73.96 37.17
N ARG A 473 42.50 75.28 36.92
CA ARG A 473 43.45 76.38 37.22
C ARG A 473 44.97 76.25 36.96
N HIS A 474 45.42 77.14 36.05
CA HIS A 474 46.51 78.14 36.17
C HIS A 474 47.92 77.79 36.71
N ARG A 475 48.91 78.09 35.85
CA ARG A 475 49.94 79.17 35.94
C ARG A 475 51.42 78.72 35.87
N ARG A 476 52.15 79.47 35.03
CA ARG A 476 53.61 79.76 34.99
C ARG A 476 54.48 78.60 34.47
N ARG A 477 55.46 78.81 33.58
CA ARG A 477 56.15 80.00 33.05
C ARG A 477 56.55 79.72 31.61
#